data_AF-A0AA85BFC7-F1
#
_entry.id   AF-A0AA85BFC7-F1
#
_cell.length_a   1.000
_cell.length_b   1.000
_cell.length_c   1.000
_cell.angle_alpha   90.00
_cell.angle_beta   90.00
_cell.angle_gamma   90.00
#
_symmetry.space_group_name_H-M   'P 1'
#
loop_
_entity.id
_entity.type
_entity.pdbx_description
1 polymer ?
#
loop_
_entity_poly.entity_id
_entity_poly.type
_entity_poly.pdbx_seq_one_letter_code
_entity_poly.pdbx_strand_id
1 'polypeptide(L)'
;MLWTILFNRFCYNNKNYYFYYFIVINLFLFMYIHSNTEINLPGGRFEIEIYYINLESTTSSGFYCDWQLHRCDVYIIVKLYELADNNSRQLIRVRTETIADTAEFRIKVSEKINEKLPEKYRLDLYVYDEDALGEHDIITIATGLYQPEKTNVFQTIPLNYSHISDSFSLNSSIRLTCNSNYYGNKCDIFCSPHPWAYDCDKNGRKICLHGRHGVNCDIIDYCQIHPCPKNTRCKNLPREHRRKCICKNYEGPECHSVYYSCEKSPCKNGGRCTLLRELIEDNDAEGFIYTNQGTNDDDDETICICPDNWSGPFCTQPVIDCISENEKYRLSTMRLTNRFCLNGGVCIIHPGNSSPRCSCPPEWDGYFCELNKSWSAGRMFGIAFSIIFVIFLILVIGFFVWLCYMSSI
;
A
#
# COMPACT_ATOMS: atom_id res chain seq x y z
N MET A 1 -18.87 39.60 -47.00
CA MET A 1 -19.96 40.29 -46.27
C MET A 1 -20.84 39.32 -45.47
N LEU A 2 -21.15 38.10 -45.94
CA LEU A 2 -21.89 37.10 -45.15
C LEU A 2 -21.10 36.51 -43.95
N TRP A 3 -19.78 36.31 -44.10
CA TRP A 3 -18.93 35.73 -43.06
C TRP A 3 -18.76 36.63 -41.82
N THR A 4 -18.65 37.94 -42.01
CA THR A 4 -18.57 38.93 -40.92
C THR A 4 -19.87 39.03 -40.13
N ILE A 5 -21.02 38.89 -40.79
CA ILE A 5 -22.33 38.90 -40.13
C ILE A 5 -22.54 37.62 -39.30
N LEU A 6 -22.10 36.46 -39.82
CA LEU A 6 -22.15 35.19 -39.08
C LEU A 6 -21.20 35.20 -37.87
N PHE A 7 -20.00 35.78 -38.01
CA PHE A 7 -19.01 35.89 -36.93
C PHE A 7 -19.47 36.84 -35.80
N ASN A 8 -20.03 38.00 -36.15
CA ASN A 8 -20.57 38.93 -35.15
C ASN A 8 -21.81 38.36 -34.42
N ARG A 9 -22.66 37.59 -35.12
CA ARG A 9 -23.80 36.90 -34.50
C ARG A 9 -23.35 35.78 -33.55
N PHE A 10 -22.22 35.14 -33.85
CA PHE A 10 -21.59 34.13 -33.01
C PHE A 10 -20.99 34.73 -31.72
N CYS A 11 -20.26 35.85 -31.80
CA CYS A 11 -19.73 36.55 -30.61
C CYS A 11 -20.85 37.14 -29.72
N TYR A 12 -21.96 37.61 -30.28
CA TYR A 12 -23.07 38.21 -29.51
C TYR A 12 -23.90 37.16 -28.74
N ASN A 13 -24.20 36.01 -29.36
CA ASN A 13 -25.01 34.96 -28.72
C ASN A 13 -24.25 34.07 -27.72
N ASN A 14 -22.92 33.96 -27.83
CA ASN A 14 -22.14 33.00 -27.03
C ASN A 14 -21.27 33.63 -25.92
N LYS A 15 -21.38 34.94 -25.64
CA LYS A 15 -20.62 35.60 -24.55
C LYS A 15 -20.76 34.90 -23.19
N ASN A 16 -21.96 34.39 -22.87
CA ASN A 16 -22.21 33.62 -21.64
C ASN A 16 -21.88 32.13 -21.78
N TYR A 17 -22.04 31.56 -22.99
CA TYR A 17 -21.78 30.14 -23.25
C TYR A 17 -20.30 29.78 -23.20
N TYR A 18 -19.39 30.66 -23.64
CA TYR A 18 -17.94 30.40 -23.57
C TYR A 18 -17.39 30.44 -22.14
N PHE A 19 -17.90 31.35 -21.31
CA PHE A 19 -17.55 31.39 -19.89
C PHE A 19 -18.11 30.16 -19.15
N TYR A 20 -19.33 29.74 -19.49
CA TYR A 20 -19.96 28.54 -18.95
C TYR A 20 -19.27 27.26 -19.41
N TYR A 21 -18.90 27.13 -20.70
CA TYR A 21 -18.13 25.99 -21.20
C TYR A 21 -16.72 25.95 -20.63
N PHE A 22 -16.06 27.10 -20.40
CA PHE A 22 -14.76 27.14 -19.75
C PHE A 22 -14.86 26.69 -18.29
N ILE A 23 -15.87 27.11 -17.54
CA ILE A 23 -16.12 26.64 -16.16
C ILE A 23 -16.50 25.16 -16.14
N VAL A 24 -17.40 24.72 -17.02
CA VAL A 24 -17.89 23.33 -17.07
C VAL A 24 -16.80 22.39 -17.56
N ILE A 25 -15.99 22.75 -18.56
CA ILE A 25 -14.85 21.92 -19.01
C ILE A 25 -13.75 21.88 -17.93
N ASN A 26 -13.44 22.99 -17.25
CA ASN A 26 -12.49 22.95 -16.14
C ASN A 26 -13.04 22.14 -14.96
N LEU A 27 -14.34 22.22 -14.63
CA LEU A 27 -14.98 21.40 -13.61
C LEU A 27 -15.03 19.91 -14.01
N PHE A 28 -15.38 19.59 -15.26
CA PHE A 28 -15.42 18.21 -15.75
C PHE A 28 -14.01 17.62 -15.90
N LEU A 29 -13.01 18.38 -16.34
CA LEU A 29 -11.61 17.93 -16.32
C LEU A 29 -11.09 17.78 -14.90
N PHE A 30 -11.46 18.66 -13.97
CA PHE A 30 -11.11 18.51 -12.56
C PHE A 30 -11.77 17.27 -11.94
N MET A 31 -13.04 17.01 -12.23
CA MET A 31 -13.76 15.80 -11.79
C MET A 31 -13.27 14.54 -12.49
N TYR A 32 -12.86 14.60 -13.76
CA TYR A 32 -12.34 13.45 -14.53
C TYR A 32 -10.89 13.12 -14.15
N ILE A 33 -10.07 14.12 -13.77
CA ILE A 33 -8.74 13.90 -13.17
C ILE A 33 -8.88 13.34 -11.74
N HIS A 34 -9.93 13.68 -10.99
CA HIS A 34 -10.22 13.13 -9.65
C HIS A 34 -11.00 11.80 -9.65
N SER A 35 -11.54 11.38 -10.80
CA SER A 35 -12.26 10.13 -10.95
C SER A 35 -11.26 8.96 -11.02
N ASN A 36 -10.96 8.38 -9.85
CA ASN A 36 -10.09 7.22 -9.56
C ASN A 36 -8.70 7.51 -8.98
N THR A 37 -8.51 8.65 -8.32
CA THR A 37 -7.59 8.64 -7.18
C THR A 37 -8.44 8.41 -5.94
N GLU A 38 -8.43 7.19 -5.37
CA GLU A 38 -8.63 7.08 -3.93
C GLU A 38 -7.64 8.06 -3.31
N ILE A 39 -8.13 9.21 -2.84
CA ILE A 39 -7.25 10.18 -2.21
C ILE A 39 -6.79 9.44 -0.95
N ASN A 40 -5.52 9.02 -0.95
CA ASN A 40 -4.86 8.42 0.20
C ASN A 40 -4.73 9.50 1.27
N LEU A 41 -5.86 9.77 1.94
CA LEU A 41 -5.99 10.71 3.03
C LEU A 41 -6.06 9.93 4.34
N PRO A 42 -5.41 10.45 5.40
CA PRO A 42 -5.59 9.91 6.73
C PRO A 42 -7.07 9.99 7.15
N GLY A 43 -7.39 9.28 8.22
CA GLY A 43 -8.75 9.21 8.75
C GLY A 43 -9.43 7.89 8.45
N GLY A 44 -10.75 7.88 8.60
CA GLY A 44 -11.52 6.65 8.59
C GLY A 44 -13.01 6.85 8.70
N ARG A 45 -13.71 5.72 8.75
CA ARG A 45 -15.15 5.62 8.94
C ARG A 45 -15.47 5.34 10.40
N PHE A 46 -16.32 6.17 10.97
CA PHE A 46 -16.95 5.93 12.26
C PHE A 46 -18.28 5.23 12.03
N GLU A 47 -18.53 4.17 12.79
CA GLU A 47 -19.81 3.50 12.88
C GLU A 47 -20.25 3.51 14.33
N ILE A 48 -21.34 4.20 14.62
CA ILE A 48 -21.88 4.38 15.98
C ILE A 48 -23.20 3.61 16.04
N GLU A 49 -23.26 2.60 16.89
CA GLU A 49 -24.49 1.88 17.20
C GLU A 49 -25.07 2.42 18.50
N ILE A 50 -26.38 2.71 18.49
CA ILE A 50 -27.12 3.22 19.64
C ILE A 50 -28.27 2.27 19.89
N TYR A 51 -28.45 1.90 21.15
CA TYR A 51 -29.53 1.05 21.61
C TYR A 51 -30.34 1.81 22.66
N TYR A 52 -31.60 2.06 22.34
CA TYR A 52 -32.53 2.89 23.09
C TYR A 52 -33.63 2.01 23.70
N ILE A 53 -34.01 2.30 24.93
CA ILE A 53 -35.16 1.73 25.64
C ILE A 53 -35.86 2.86 26.44
N ASN A 54 -37.16 3.02 26.26
CA ASN A 54 -38.04 3.88 27.06
C ASN A 54 -39.43 3.25 27.19
N LEU A 55 -39.54 2.25 28.06
CA LEU A 55 -40.77 1.47 28.20
C LEU A 55 -41.95 2.29 28.71
N GLU A 56 -41.68 3.34 29.49
CA GLU A 56 -42.70 4.22 30.07
C GLU A 56 -43.08 5.40 29.16
N SER A 57 -42.42 5.56 28.00
CA SER A 57 -42.70 6.64 27.03
C SER A 57 -42.68 8.04 27.67
N THR A 58 -41.68 8.29 28.52
CA THR A 58 -41.54 9.56 29.24
C THR A 58 -40.43 10.42 28.65
N THR A 59 -40.61 11.75 28.77
CA THR A 59 -39.61 12.76 28.41
C THR A 59 -38.72 13.10 29.61
N SER A 60 -37.66 13.89 29.40
CA SER A 60 -36.76 14.34 30.49
C SER A 60 -37.48 15.12 31.59
N SER A 61 -38.60 15.78 31.27
CA SER A 61 -39.46 16.47 32.21
C SER A 61 -40.44 15.57 32.98
N GLY A 62 -40.56 14.29 32.59
CA GLY A 62 -41.48 13.33 33.20
C GLY A 62 -42.92 13.37 32.68
N PHE A 63 -43.17 14.13 31.60
CA PHE A 63 -44.42 14.02 30.84
C PHE A 63 -44.35 12.82 29.89
N TYR A 64 -45.52 12.33 29.47
CA TYR A 64 -45.59 11.35 28.38
C TYR A 64 -45.31 12.05 27.05
N CYS A 65 -44.61 11.36 26.16
CA CYS A 65 -44.33 11.80 24.79
C CYS A 65 -45.63 12.19 24.07
N ASP A 66 -46.56 11.24 23.95
CA ASP A 66 -47.84 11.47 23.28
C ASP A 66 -49.06 11.43 24.20
N TRP A 67 -50.07 12.21 23.85
CA TRP A 67 -51.38 12.17 24.50
C TRP A 67 -52.14 10.90 24.07
N GLN A 68 -52.66 10.12 25.04
CA GLN A 68 -53.42 8.85 24.87
C GLN A 68 -52.59 7.58 24.60
N LEU A 69 -51.54 7.33 25.41
CA LEU A 69 -50.84 6.02 25.50
C LEU A 69 -50.11 5.59 24.22
N HIS A 70 -49.84 6.53 23.32
CA HIS A 70 -48.91 6.34 22.22
C HIS A 70 -47.46 6.38 22.72
N ARG A 71 -46.58 5.72 21.98
CA ARG A 71 -45.16 5.65 22.30
C ARG A 71 -44.45 6.76 21.55
N CYS A 72 -43.31 7.20 22.06
CA CYS A 72 -42.57 8.31 21.48
C CYS A 72 -42.20 8.09 20.00
N ASP A 73 -42.22 9.18 19.24
CA ASP A 73 -41.72 9.29 17.87
C ASP A 73 -40.25 9.73 17.90
N VAL A 74 -39.34 8.77 18.04
CA VAL A 74 -37.97 9.07 18.47
C VAL A 74 -37.05 9.37 17.30
N TYR A 75 -36.32 10.48 17.38
CA TYR A 75 -35.11 10.72 16.57
C TYR A 75 -33.92 11.16 17.43
N ILE A 76 -32.71 10.95 16.91
CA ILE A 76 -31.47 11.23 17.63
C ILE A 76 -30.59 12.16 16.81
N ILE A 77 -30.10 13.23 17.42
CA ILE A 77 -28.99 14.02 16.88
C ILE A 77 -27.69 13.51 17.47
N VAL A 78 -26.87 12.87 16.64
CA VAL A 78 -25.55 12.33 16.99
C VAL A 78 -24.49 13.36 16.63
N LYS A 79 -23.72 13.83 17.63
CA LYS A 79 -22.59 14.73 17.42
C LYS A 79 -21.31 14.11 17.95
N LEU A 80 -20.27 14.10 17.12
CA LEU A 80 -18.92 13.70 17.54
C LEU A 80 -18.01 14.92 17.51
N TYR A 81 -17.33 15.19 18.61
CA TYR A 81 -16.38 16.28 18.76
C TYR A 81 -14.96 15.74 18.94
N GLU A 82 -14.00 16.45 18.35
CA GLU A 82 -12.59 16.36 18.71
C GLU A 82 -12.36 16.99 20.09
N LEU A 83 -11.62 16.27 20.95
CA LEU A 83 -11.11 16.81 22.20
C LEU A 83 -9.62 17.13 22.03
N ALA A 84 -9.32 18.40 21.75
CA ALA A 84 -7.97 18.96 21.78
C ALA A 84 -7.85 19.96 22.95
N ASP A 85 -6.65 20.09 23.53
CA ASP A 85 -6.39 20.78 24.80
C ASP A 85 -6.89 22.23 24.90
N ASN A 86 -7.18 22.92 23.78
CA ASN A 86 -7.60 24.33 23.76
C ASN A 86 -8.83 24.64 22.87
N ASN A 87 -9.39 23.68 22.12
CA ASN A 87 -10.59 23.92 21.34
C ASN A 87 -11.29 22.60 20.97
N SER A 88 -12.62 22.56 21.10
CA SER A 88 -13.41 21.39 20.68
C SER A 88 -14.05 21.66 19.33
N ARG A 89 -13.66 20.90 18.31
CA ARG A 89 -14.19 21.00 16.94
C ARG A 89 -15.23 19.90 16.70
N GLN A 90 -16.39 20.25 16.15
CA GLN A 90 -17.38 19.26 15.74
C GLN A 90 -16.93 18.55 14.46
N LEU A 91 -16.84 17.23 14.50
CA LEU A 91 -16.43 16.38 13.39
C LEU A 91 -17.63 15.78 12.65
N ILE A 92 -18.61 15.28 13.43
CA ILE A 92 -19.82 14.65 12.89
C ILE A 92 -21.03 15.35 13.51
N ARG A 93 -22.06 15.57 12.69
CA ARG A 93 -23.42 15.90 13.13
C ARG A 93 -24.42 15.23 12.20
N VAL A 94 -25.13 14.23 12.71
CA VAL A 94 -26.15 13.48 11.97
C VAL A 94 -27.46 13.55 12.76
N ARG A 95 -28.55 13.83 12.06
CA ARG A 95 -29.91 13.61 12.57
C ARG A 95 -30.38 12.27 12.00
N THR A 96 -30.84 11.36 12.84
CA THR A 96 -31.42 10.10 12.36
C THR A 96 -32.79 10.35 11.73
N GLU A 97 -33.28 9.37 10.98
CA GLU A 97 -34.71 9.26 10.70
C GLU A 97 -35.47 9.05 12.01
N THR A 98 -36.72 9.49 12.02
CA THR A 98 -37.64 9.32 13.13
C THR A 98 -38.20 7.90 13.10
N ILE A 99 -38.21 7.25 14.25
CA ILE A 99 -38.81 5.94 14.43
C ILE A 99 -40.09 6.14 15.24
N ALA A 100 -41.22 6.00 14.56
CA ALA A 100 -42.52 6.27 15.15
C ALA A 100 -42.96 5.19 16.16
N ASP A 101 -43.77 5.58 17.14
CA ASP A 101 -44.45 4.71 18.10
C ASP A 101 -43.52 3.66 18.76
N THR A 102 -42.32 4.05 19.20
CA THR A 102 -41.29 3.11 19.64
C THR A 102 -40.95 3.19 21.13
N ALA A 103 -40.73 2.01 21.73
CA ALA A 103 -40.25 1.87 23.11
C ALA A 103 -38.83 1.29 23.17
N GLU A 104 -38.36 0.64 22.10
CA GLU A 104 -37.04 0.03 22.02
C GLU A 104 -36.60 -0.07 20.56
N PHE A 105 -35.38 0.35 20.27
CA PHE A 105 -34.78 0.13 18.96
C PHE A 105 -33.26 0.19 19.00
N ARG A 106 -32.66 -0.29 17.90
CA ARG A 106 -31.23 -0.14 17.61
C ARG A 106 -31.06 0.61 16.30
N ILE A 107 -30.22 1.63 16.30
CA ILE A 107 -29.85 2.37 15.09
C ILE A 107 -28.33 2.41 14.93
N LYS A 108 -27.89 2.56 13.68
CA LYS A 108 -26.48 2.67 13.32
C LYS A 108 -26.26 3.89 12.44
N VAL A 109 -25.37 4.78 12.88
CA VAL A 109 -24.92 5.95 12.11
C VAL A 109 -23.53 5.66 11.54
N SER A 110 -23.30 5.95 10.26
CA SER A 110 -22.00 5.76 9.63
C SER A 110 -21.54 7.01 8.89
N GLU A 111 -20.40 7.56 9.31
CA GLU A 111 -19.81 8.76 8.73
C GLU A 111 -18.33 8.56 8.43
N LYS A 112 -17.86 9.18 7.35
CA LYS A 112 -16.46 9.08 6.91
C LYS A 112 -15.77 10.43 7.04
N ILE A 113 -14.60 10.43 7.66
CA ILE A 113 -13.74 11.59 7.82
C ILE A 113 -12.40 11.31 7.12
N ASN A 114 -12.04 12.15 6.16
CA ASN A 114 -10.80 12.02 5.37
C ASN A 114 -9.77 13.10 5.77
N GLU A 115 -9.45 13.17 7.06
CA GLU A 115 -8.42 14.06 7.59
C GLU A 115 -7.74 13.40 8.80
N LYS A 116 -6.68 14.03 9.33
CA LYS A 116 -6.01 13.52 10.53
C LYS A 116 -6.97 13.57 11.73
N LEU A 117 -7.06 12.46 12.44
CA LEU A 117 -7.97 12.34 13.56
C LEU A 117 -7.28 12.55 14.92
N PRO A 118 -8.00 13.05 15.94
CA PRO A 118 -7.47 13.24 17.29
C PRO A 118 -7.34 11.93 18.07
N GLU A 119 -6.73 12.01 19.26
CA GLU A 119 -6.63 10.85 20.17
C GLU A 119 -7.95 10.54 20.87
N LYS A 120 -8.74 11.57 21.19
CA LYS A 120 -9.92 11.50 22.04
C LYS A 120 -11.08 12.25 21.41
N TYR A 121 -12.28 11.75 21.69
CA TYR A 121 -13.53 12.28 21.17
C TYR A 121 -14.55 12.40 22.28
N ARG A 122 -15.47 13.36 22.12
CA ARG A 122 -16.71 13.43 22.89
C ARG A 122 -17.88 13.09 21.98
N LEU A 123 -18.67 12.11 22.37
CA LEU A 123 -19.94 11.77 21.73
C LEU A 123 -21.07 12.42 22.52
N ASP A 124 -21.85 13.28 21.87
CA ASP A 124 -23.07 13.84 22.43
C ASP A 124 -24.27 13.31 21.63
N LEU A 125 -25.23 12.71 22.35
CA LEU A 125 -26.50 12.21 21.80
C LEU A 125 -27.62 13.08 22.37
N TYR A 126 -28.40 13.70 21.48
CA TYR A 126 -29.62 14.41 21.85
C TYR A 126 -30.80 13.59 21.35
N VAL A 127 -31.59 13.05 22.27
CA VAL A 127 -32.72 12.17 21.98
C VAL A 127 -34.00 12.97 22.16
N TYR A 128 -34.80 13.01 21.11
CA TYR A 128 -36.02 13.81 21.05
C TYR A 128 -37.22 12.94 20.69
N ASP A 129 -38.36 13.40 21.12
CA ASP A 129 -39.68 13.04 20.63
C ASP A 129 -40.08 14.04 19.51
N GLU A 130 -40.60 13.56 18.39
CA GLU A 130 -41.00 14.39 17.27
C GLU A 130 -42.48 14.77 17.33
N ASP A 131 -42.75 16.01 17.71
CA ASP A 131 -44.10 16.56 17.74
C ASP A 131 -44.61 16.98 16.36
N ALA A 132 -45.86 16.64 16.05
CA ALA A 132 -46.52 17.11 14.84
C ALA A 132 -46.76 18.65 14.84
N LEU A 133 -46.87 19.26 16.02
CA LEU A 133 -47.12 20.69 16.22
C LEU A 133 -46.40 21.17 17.50
N GLY A 134 -45.36 21.98 17.38
CA GLY A 134 -44.66 22.57 18.53
C GLY A 134 -43.15 22.45 18.45
N GLU A 135 -42.48 22.68 19.57
CA GLU A 135 -41.07 22.32 19.74
C GLU A 135 -40.99 20.86 20.19
N HIS A 136 -40.02 20.14 19.63
CA HIS A 136 -39.82 18.72 19.87
C HIS A 136 -39.31 18.47 21.29
N ASP A 137 -39.97 17.58 22.03
CA ASP A 137 -39.62 17.31 23.42
C ASP A 137 -38.30 16.55 23.60
N ILE A 138 -37.50 16.95 24.59
CA ILE A 138 -36.25 16.26 24.92
C ILE A 138 -36.56 15.05 25.79
N ILE A 139 -36.20 13.87 25.31
CA ILE A 139 -36.22 12.64 26.10
C ILE A 139 -34.98 12.58 26.98
N THR A 140 -33.79 12.72 26.41
CA THR A 140 -32.55 12.81 27.21
C THR A 140 -31.40 13.44 26.41
N ILE A 141 -30.37 13.87 27.13
CA ILE A 141 -29.07 14.24 26.55
C ILE A 141 -28.02 13.36 27.21
N ALA A 142 -27.23 12.67 26.39
CA ALA A 142 -26.20 11.76 26.84
C ALA A 142 -24.84 12.16 26.29
N THR A 143 -23.82 12.14 27.15
CA THR A 143 -22.44 12.44 26.76
C THR A 143 -21.53 11.27 27.11
N GLY A 144 -20.69 10.85 26.16
CA GLY A 144 -19.70 9.80 26.34
C GLY A 144 -18.31 10.25 25.87
N LEU A 145 -17.27 9.67 26.46
CA LEU A 145 -15.88 9.87 26.03
C LEU A 145 -15.39 8.64 25.29
N TYR A 146 -14.78 8.85 24.13
CA TYR A 146 -14.23 7.79 23.32
C TYR A 146 -12.74 8.03 23.06
N GLN A 147 -11.93 7.01 23.34
CA GLN A 147 -10.53 6.95 22.98
C GLN A 147 -10.29 5.61 22.28
N PRO A 148 -9.95 5.57 20.99
CA PRO A 148 -9.76 4.30 20.28
C PRO A 148 -8.59 3.50 20.87
N GLU A 149 -8.86 2.33 21.44
CA GLU A 149 -7.82 1.37 21.85
C GLU A 149 -7.45 0.44 20.69
N LYS A 150 -8.46 0.02 19.93
CA LYS A 150 -8.33 -0.82 18.74
C LYS A 150 -9.22 -0.29 17.61
N THR A 151 -8.75 -0.39 16.38
CA THR A 151 -9.53 -0.10 15.18
C THR A 151 -10.21 -1.37 14.66
N ASN A 152 -11.22 -1.20 13.80
CA ASN A 152 -12.03 -2.28 13.21
C ASN A 152 -12.82 -3.14 14.22
N VAL A 153 -12.93 -2.70 15.47
CA VAL A 153 -13.67 -3.39 16.55
C VAL A 153 -14.60 -2.40 17.24
N PHE A 154 -15.83 -2.85 17.54
CA PHE A 154 -16.77 -2.07 18.33
C PHE A 154 -16.30 -1.98 19.78
N GLN A 155 -16.28 -0.76 20.31
CA GLN A 155 -15.96 -0.44 21.70
C GLN A 155 -17.18 0.24 22.31
N THR A 156 -17.62 -0.23 23.47
CA THR A 156 -18.72 0.39 24.21
C THR A 156 -18.28 1.77 24.72
N ILE A 157 -19.10 2.79 24.49
CA ILE A 157 -18.90 4.12 25.07
C ILE A 157 -19.84 4.23 26.28
N PRO A 158 -19.32 4.36 27.51
CA PRO A 158 -20.16 4.64 28.66
C PRO A 158 -20.78 6.03 28.49
N LEU A 159 -22.10 6.08 28.53
CA LEU A 159 -22.87 7.32 28.40
C LEU A 159 -23.23 7.84 29.79
N ASN A 160 -22.96 9.11 30.03
CA ASN A 160 -23.47 9.85 31.17
C ASN A 160 -24.74 10.59 30.74
N TYR A 161 -25.87 10.19 31.30
CA TYR A 161 -27.18 10.80 31.08
C TYR A 161 -28.01 10.70 32.36
N SER A 162 -29.02 11.55 32.47
CA SER A 162 -30.06 11.43 33.49
C SER A 162 -31.42 11.28 32.83
N HIS A 163 -32.26 10.43 33.41
CA HIS A 163 -33.64 10.26 33.01
C HIS A 163 -34.49 9.99 34.25
N ILE A 164 -35.77 10.37 34.21
CA ILE A 164 -36.66 10.24 35.37
C ILE A 164 -37.15 8.81 35.59
N SER A 165 -37.36 8.07 34.50
CA SER A 165 -37.77 6.67 34.54
C SER A 165 -36.57 5.74 34.71
N ASP A 166 -36.64 4.85 35.71
CA ASP A 166 -35.66 3.76 35.92
C ASP A 166 -35.67 2.73 34.80
N SER A 167 -36.75 2.67 34.01
CA SER A 167 -36.87 1.77 32.86
C SER A 167 -36.11 2.28 31.63
N PHE A 168 -35.68 3.54 31.63
CA PHE A 168 -34.99 4.15 30.51
C PHE A 168 -33.53 3.71 30.43
N SER A 169 -33.12 3.23 29.25
CA SER A 169 -31.73 2.83 29.00
C SER A 169 -31.24 3.34 27.66
N LEU A 170 -30.03 3.89 27.65
CA LEU A 170 -29.34 4.29 26.43
C LEU A 170 -27.92 3.73 26.46
N ASN A 171 -27.61 2.88 25.49
CA ASN A 171 -26.28 2.28 25.34
C ASN A 171 -25.71 2.66 23.98
N SER A 172 -24.40 2.87 23.91
CA SER A 172 -23.73 3.13 22.63
C SER A 172 -22.43 2.35 22.48
N SER A 173 -22.13 1.97 21.24
CA SER A 173 -20.85 1.41 20.86
C SER A 173 -20.35 2.09 19.58
N ILE A 174 -19.04 2.18 19.42
CA ILE A 174 -18.42 2.84 18.28
C ILE A 174 -17.31 1.97 17.69
N ARG A 175 -17.19 1.98 16.37
CA ARG A 175 -16.09 1.35 15.63
C ARG A 175 -15.46 2.38 14.71
N LEU A 176 -14.16 2.61 14.87
CA LEU A 176 -13.33 3.35 13.93
C LEU A 176 -12.66 2.37 12.97
N THR A 177 -12.93 2.51 11.68
CA THR A 177 -12.30 1.76 10.60
C THR A 177 -11.45 2.71 9.77
N CYS A 178 -10.13 2.51 9.75
CA CYS A 178 -9.23 3.38 9.00
C CYS A 178 -9.44 3.28 7.49
N ASN A 179 -9.08 4.36 6.78
CA ASN A 179 -8.99 4.36 5.32
C ASN A 179 -7.98 3.31 4.82
N SER A 180 -8.07 2.96 3.53
CA SER A 180 -7.18 1.99 2.89
C SER A 180 -5.71 2.35 3.14
N ASN A 181 -4.90 1.35 3.52
CA ASN A 181 -3.48 1.52 3.88
C ASN A 181 -3.20 2.43 5.10
N TYR A 182 -4.20 2.88 5.86
CA TYR A 182 -4.00 3.64 7.09
C TYR A 182 -4.25 2.79 8.34
N TYR A 183 -3.46 3.06 9.37
CA TYR A 183 -3.41 2.30 10.61
C TYR A 183 -3.20 3.21 11.82
N GLY A 184 -3.16 2.60 13.00
CA GLY A 184 -3.04 3.29 14.28
C GLY A 184 -4.40 3.74 14.80
N ASN A 185 -4.42 4.14 16.07
CA ASN A 185 -5.63 4.63 16.74
C ASN A 185 -6.14 5.98 16.19
N LYS A 186 -5.30 6.70 15.45
CA LYS A 186 -5.64 7.98 14.77
C LYS A 186 -5.80 7.85 13.26
N CYS A 187 -5.64 6.65 12.71
CA CYS A 187 -5.65 6.40 11.27
C CYS A 187 -4.73 7.34 10.46
N ASP A 188 -3.54 7.62 10.99
CA ASP A 188 -2.55 8.53 10.42
C ASP A 188 -1.24 7.83 10.01
N ILE A 189 -1.09 6.54 10.35
CA ILE A 189 0.06 5.71 9.96
C ILE A 189 -0.23 5.09 8.60
N PHE A 190 0.45 5.54 7.55
CA PHE A 190 0.32 4.96 6.22
C PHE A 190 1.28 3.77 6.04
N CYS A 191 0.75 2.63 5.58
CA CYS A 191 1.53 1.48 5.15
C CYS A 191 0.81 0.73 4.02
N SER A 192 1.46 0.63 2.88
CA SER A 192 1.02 -0.25 1.79
C SER A 192 2.10 -1.30 1.55
N PRO A 193 1.78 -2.61 1.58
CA PRO A 193 2.75 -3.67 1.38
C PRO A 193 3.51 -3.49 0.07
N HIS A 194 4.81 -3.71 0.13
CA HIS A 194 5.70 -3.51 -1.00
C HIS A 194 6.34 -4.85 -1.38
N PRO A 195 6.02 -5.43 -2.57
CA PRO A 195 6.25 -6.84 -2.89
C PRO A 195 7.65 -7.39 -2.64
N TRP A 196 8.68 -6.54 -2.71
CA TRP A 196 10.08 -6.91 -2.59
C TRP A 196 10.81 -6.23 -1.45
N ALA A 197 10.12 -5.43 -0.62
CA ALA A 197 10.75 -4.68 0.47
C ALA A 197 10.19 -5.03 1.85
N TYR A 198 8.87 -4.94 2.03
CA TYR A 198 8.24 -5.08 3.33
C TYR A 198 6.75 -5.40 3.24
N ASP A 199 6.23 -6.03 4.28
CA ASP A 199 4.79 -6.13 4.56
C ASP A 199 4.37 -5.14 5.66
N CYS A 200 3.07 -4.97 5.85
CA CYS A 200 2.51 -4.12 6.91
C CYS A 200 1.98 -4.98 8.05
N ASP A 201 2.38 -4.68 9.28
CA ASP A 201 1.78 -5.29 10.47
C ASP A 201 0.39 -4.69 10.76
N LYS A 202 -0.32 -5.26 11.74
CA LYS A 202 -1.66 -4.80 12.18
C LYS A 202 -1.70 -3.36 12.67
N ASN A 203 -0.56 -2.76 13.01
CA ASN A 203 -0.42 -1.39 13.49
C ASN A 203 0.12 -0.46 12.39
N GLY A 204 0.31 -0.95 11.16
CA GLY A 204 0.88 -0.21 10.04
C GLY A 204 2.39 -0.05 10.08
N ARG A 205 3.10 -0.81 10.92
CA ARG A 205 4.57 -0.81 10.91
C ARG A 205 5.07 -1.72 9.79
N LYS A 206 6.16 -1.29 9.14
CA LYS A 206 6.81 -2.07 8.08
C LYS A 206 7.55 -3.26 8.70
N ILE A 207 7.23 -4.47 8.22
CA ILE A 207 7.97 -5.70 8.49
C ILE A 207 8.87 -5.94 7.29
N CYS A 208 10.17 -5.68 7.43
CA CYS A 208 11.12 -5.88 6.34
C CYS A 208 11.20 -7.35 5.94
N LEU A 209 11.26 -7.59 4.63
CA LEU A 209 11.53 -8.93 4.11
C LEU A 209 12.96 -9.38 4.45
N HIS A 210 13.23 -10.69 4.31
CA HIS A 210 14.52 -11.29 4.65
C HIS A 210 15.70 -10.56 3.98
N GLY A 211 16.74 -10.28 4.77
CA GLY A 211 17.90 -9.53 4.31
C GLY A 211 17.62 -8.06 3.99
N ARG A 212 16.57 -7.46 4.55
CA ARG A 212 16.33 -6.01 4.51
C ARG A 212 16.15 -5.42 5.90
N HIS A 213 16.51 -4.16 6.05
CA HIS A 213 16.44 -3.44 7.32
C HIS A 213 16.37 -1.92 7.12
N GLY A 214 16.26 -1.18 8.22
CA GLY A 214 16.00 0.26 8.22
C GLY A 214 14.51 0.59 8.36
N VAL A 215 14.20 1.84 8.68
CA VAL A 215 12.81 2.30 8.93
C VAL A 215 11.92 2.11 7.69
N ASN A 216 12.51 2.16 6.49
CA ASN A 216 11.81 1.98 5.22
C ASN A 216 12.09 0.62 4.54
N CYS A 217 12.85 -0.27 5.19
CA CYS A 217 13.28 -1.55 4.61
C CYS A 217 14.02 -1.40 3.26
N ASP A 218 14.69 -0.27 3.11
CA ASP A 218 15.45 0.18 1.95
C ASP A 218 16.92 -0.27 2.00
N ILE A 219 17.41 -0.63 3.19
CA ILE A 219 18.78 -1.13 3.36
C ILE A 219 18.80 -2.64 3.13
N ILE A 220 19.64 -3.09 2.20
CA ILE A 220 19.74 -4.49 1.79
C ILE A 220 21.00 -5.13 2.40
N ASP A 221 20.80 -6.27 3.08
CA ASP A 221 21.84 -7.16 3.54
C ASP A 221 22.08 -8.32 2.55
N TYR A 222 22.94 -8.06 1.56
CA TYR A 222 23.30 -9.06 0.55
C TYR A 222 23.97 -10.30 1.16
N CYS A 223 24.54 -10.22 2.36
CA CYS A 223 25.09 -11.37 3.06
C CYS A 223 24.01 -12.29 3.64
N GLN A 224 22.81 -11.77 3.92
CA GLN A 224 21.67 -12.58 4.36
C GLN A 224 20.88 -13.13 3.17
N ILE A 225 20.71 -12.34 2.11
CA ILE A 225 20.02 -12.77 0.89
C ILE A 225 20.85 -13.85 0.18
N HIS A 226 22.17 -13.64 0.10
CA HIS A 226 23.12 -14.60 -0.43
C HIS A 226 24.16 -14.90 0.66
N PRO A 227 23.97 -15.93 1.51
CA PRO A 227 24.97 -16.29 2.50
C PRO A 227 26.26 -16.81 1.84
N CYS A 228 27.39 -16.56 2.49
CA CYS A 228 28.66 -17.20 2.14
C CYS A 228 28.72 -18.62 2.74
N PRO A 229 29.58 -19.52 2.23
CA PRO A 229 29.76 -20.85 2.82
C PRO A 229 30.14 -20.81 4.30
N LYS A 230 29.84 -21.91 5.02
CA LYS A 230 30.22 -22.06 6.44
C LYS A 230 31.73 -21.82 6.62
N ASN A 231 32.11 -21.19 7.74
CA ASN A 231 33.49 -20.83 8.09
C ASN A 231 34.16 -19.74 7.22
N THR A 232 33.38 -18.95 6.49
CA THR A 232 33.86 -17.77 5.74
C THR A 232 33.29 -16.49 6.33
N ARG A 233 33.93 -15.33 6.09
CA ARG A 233 33.40 -14.02 6.50
C ARG A 233 32.70 -13.36 5.33
N CYS A 234 31.48 -12.87 5.51
CA CYS A 234 30.79 -12.09 4.50
C CYS A 234 30.99 -10.59 4.71
N LYS A 235 31.26 -9.87 3.62
CA LYS A 235 31.31 -8.40 3.56
C LYS A 235 30.24 -7.91 2.60
N ASN A 236 29.32 -7.10 3.13
CA ASN A 236 28.30 -6.45 2.33
C ASN A 236 28.92 -5.28 1.52
N LEU A 237 28.57 -5.17 0.22
CA LEU A 237 29.02 -4.13 -0.71
C LEU A 237 27.80 -3.42 -1.30
N PRO A 238 27.12 -2.55 -0.52
CA PRO A 238 25.82 -1.99 -0.90
C PRO A 238 25.89 -1.08 -2.15
N ARG A 239 27.01 -0.39 -2.39
CA ARG A 239 27.22 0.44 -3.59
C ARG A 239 27.27 -0.39 -4.88
N GLU A 240 27.80 -1.60 -4.78
CA GLU A 240 27.94 -2.53 -5.89
C GLU A 240 26.75 -3.50 -5.97
N HIS A 241 25.73 -3.30 -5.13
CA HIS A 241 24.55 -4.14 -5.00
C HIS A 241 24.89 -5.64 -4.86
N ARG A 242 25.93 -5.96 -4.07
CA ARG A 242 26.45 -7.34 -3.95
C ARG A 242 27.09 -7.62 -2.58
N ARG A 243 27.59 -8.84 -2.41
CA ARG A 243 28.44 -9.27 -1.29
C ARG A 243 29.81 -9.79 -1.76
N LYS A 244 30.85 -9.68 -0.92
CA LYS A 244 32.15 -10.36 -1.05
C LYS A 244 32.32 -11.38 0.09
N CYS A 245 32.62 -12.63 -0.25
CA CYS A 245 33.08 -13.61 0.75
C CYS A 245 34.59 -13.50 0.93
N ILE A 246 35.05 -13.56 2.18
CA ILE A 246 36.46 -13.49 2.57
C ILE A 246 36.83 -14.85 3.16
N CYS A 247 37.70 -15.58 2.47
CA CYS A 247 38.24 -16.86 2.90
C CYS A 247 39.70 -16.67 3.37
N LYS A 248 40.24 -17.60 4.18
CA LYS A 248 41.58 -17.44 4.79
C LYS A 248 42.73 -17.49 3.77
N ASN A 249 42.63 -18.37 2.75
CA ASN A 249 43.73 -18.68 1.83
C ASN A 249 43.36 -18.54 0.34
N TYR A 250 42.20 -17.97 0.01
CA TYR A 250 41.72 -17.85 -1.38
C TYR A 250 40.84 -16.60 -1.54
N GLU A 251 40.86 -16.00 -2.73
CA GLU A 251 39.98 -14.90 -3.12
C GLU A 251 39.18 -15.28 -4.38
N GLY A 252 38.06 -15.97 -4.20
CA GLY A 252 37.08 -16.19 -5.27
C GLY A 252 35.67 -15.86 -4.80
N PRO A 253 34.73 -15.60 -5.74
CA PRO A 253 33.38 -15.10 -5.44
C PRO A 253 32.55 -16.03 -4.54
N GLU A 254 32.90 -17.31 -4.46
CA GLU A 254 32.13 -18.31 -3.72
C GLU A 254 32.87 -18.98 -2.56
N CYS A 255 34.16 -18.70 -2.32
CA CYS A 255 34.90 -19.27 -1.17
C CYS A 255 34.66 -20.77 -0.91
N HIS A 256 34.60 -21.60 -1.95
CA HIS A 256 34.54 -23.06 -1.77
C HIS A 256 35.88 -23.53 -1.18
N SER A 257 35.83 -24.29 -0.08
CA SER A 257 37.02 -24.92 0.50
C SER A 257 37.44 -26.08 -0.41
N VAL A 258 38.63 -25.98 -1.00
CA VAL A 258 39.31 -27.08 -1.70
C VAL A 258 39.65 -28.15 -0.67
N TYR A 259 38.77 -29.14 -0.45
CA TYR A 259 39.04 -30.28 0.45
C TYR A 259 38.13 -31.46 0.17
N TYR A 260 38.04 -31.93 -1.08
CA TYR A 260 37.51 -33.27 -1.34
C TYR A 260 38.30 -33.90 -2.47
N SER A 261 38.92 -35.06 -2.22
CA SER A 261 39.29 -36.03 -3.26
C SER A 261 38.04 -36.84 -3.64
N CYS A 262 37.95 -37.30 -4.89
CA CYS A 262 36.85 -38.14 -5.35
C CYS A 262 36.69 -39.46 -4.57
N GLU A 263 37.72 -39.89 -3.83
CA GLU A 263 37.66 -41.04 -2.94
C GLU A 263 36.53 -40.95 -1.90
N LYS A 264 36.20 -39.75 -1.43
CA LYS A 264 35.14 -39.55 -0.41
C LYS A 264 33.73 -39.46 -0.99
N SER A 265 33.58 -39.64 -2.31
CA SER A 265 32.29 -39.54 -3.02
C SER A 265 31.47 -38.30 -2.61
N PRO A 266 32.03 -37.08 -2.79
CA PRO A 266 31.41 -35.84 -2.36
C PRO A 266 30.15 -35.50 -3.18
N CYS A 267 30.12 -35.87 -4.46
CA CYS A 267 28.98 -35.68 -5.35
C CYS A 267 27.79 -36.56 -4.94
N LYS A 268 26.58 -35.99 -4.88
CA LYS A 268 25.35 -36.67 -4.50
C LYS A 268 24.40 -36.80 -5.70
N ASN A 269 23.31 -37.54 -5.49
CA ASN A 269 22.22 -37.70 -6.47
C ASN A 269 22.64 -38.15 -7.87
N GLY A 270 23.70 -38.96 -7.97
CA GLY A 270 24.19 -39.48 -9.25
C GLY A 270 25.20 -38.56 -9.97
N GLY A 271 25.68 -37.49 -9.31
CA GLY A 271 26.76 -36.66 -9.87
C GLY A 271 28.06 -37.43 -10.06
N ARG A 272 28.68 -37.25 -11.23
CA ARG A 272 29.99 -37.83 -11.56
C ARG A 272 31.10 -36.95 -11.00
N CYS A 273 32.00 -37.55 -10.23
CA CYS A 273 33.17 -36.87 -9.66
C CYS A 273 34.35 -36.93 -10.64
N THR A 274 35.01 -35.81 -10.91
CA THR A 274 36.23 -35.73 -11.72
C THR A 274 37.22 -34.78 -11.07
N LEU A 275 38.53 -34.97 -11.31
CA LEU A 275 39.54 -33.99 -10.89
C LEU A 275 39.69 -32.90 -11.96
N LEU A 276 39.93 -31.65 -11.56
CA LEU A 276 40.09 -30.52 -12.48
C LEU A 276 41.21 -30.75 -13.50
N ARG A 277 42.30 -31.41 -13.11
CA ARG A 277 43.41 -31.76 -14.00
C ARG A 277 42.98 -32.64 -15.19
N GLU A 278 41.96 -33.49 -15.00
CA GLU A 278 41.46 -34.43 -16.02
C GLU A 278 40.54 -33.76 -17.04
N LEU A 279 40.08 -32.53 -16.79
CA LEU A 279 39.23 -31.75 -17.69
C LEU A 279 40.03 -30.80 -18.60
N ILE A 280 41.34 -30.67 -18.37
CA ILE A 280 42.24 -29.73 -19.08
C ILE A 280 43.04 -30.43 -20.20
N GLU A 281 42.77 -31.71 -20.49
CA GLU A 281 43.37 -32.39 -21.64
C GLU A 281 42.67 -31.99 -22.95
N ASP A 282 42.97 -30.80 -23.46
CA ASP A 282 42.93 -30.53 -24.90
C ASP A 282 43.83 -29.34 -25.28
N ASN A 283 45.05 -29.70 -25.69
CA ASN A 283 45.98 -29.10 -26.66
C ASN A 283 46.07 -27.55 -26.83
N ASP A 284 47.33 -27.08 -26.72
CA ASP A 284 47.87 -25.78 -27.17
C ASP A 284 47.81 -24.56 -26.23
N ALA A 285 48.30 -24.71 -24.99
CA ALA A 285 48.74 -23.57 -24.18
C ALA A 285 50.11 -23.81 -23.52
N GLU A 286 51.16 -23.93 -24.32
CA GLU A 286 52.47 -23.45 -23.85
C GLU A 286 52.38 -21.92 -23.69
N GLY A 287 52.15 -21.47 -22.45
CA GLY A 287 52.31 -20.06 -22.10
C GLY A 287 51.27 -19.57 -21.11
N PHE A 288 51.73 -19.27 -19.90
CA PHE A 288 51.02 -18.60 -18.80
C PHE A 288 49.98 -19.44 -18.05
N ILE A 289 50.43 -20.08 -16.96
CA ILE A 289 50.02 -19.74 -15.58
C ILE A 289 51.04 -20.40 -14.64
N TYR A 290 51.78 -19.59 -13.88
CA TYR A 290 52.46 -20.05 -12.66
C TYR A 290 51.38 -20.26 -11.59
N THR A 291 50.67 -21.38 -11.63
CA THR A 291 50.07 -21.94 -10.41
C THR A 291 51.20 -22.69 -9.72
N ASN A 292 51.50 -22.30 -8.50
CA ASN A 292 52.41 -23.05 -7.63
C ASN A 292 51.99 -24.51 -7.66
N GLN A 293 52.79 -25.33 -8.33
CA GLN A 293 52.71 -26.78 -8.29
C GLN A 293 52.90 -27.18 -6.83
N GLY A 294 51.79 -27.49 -6.14
CA GLY A 294 51.82 -28.38 -5.01
C GLY A 294 52.38 -29.70 -5.53
N THR A 295 53.54 -30.09 -5.06
CA THR A 295 54.24 -31.33 -5.46
C THR A 295 53.60 -32.59 -4.87
N ASN A 296 52.34 -32.53 -4.45
CA ASN A 296 51.62 -33.63 -3.81
C ASN A 296 50.26 -33.82 -4.51
N ASP A 297 49.95 -35.06 -4.89
CA ASP A 297 48.69 -35.52 -5.52
C ASP A 297 47.41 -35.28 -4.68
N ASP A 298 47.50 -34.59 -3.53
CA ASP A 298 46.41 -34.36 -2.57
C ASP A 298 45.66 -33.01 -2.76
N ASP A 299 46.12 -32.14 -3.67
CA ASP A 299 45.61 -30.76 -3.83
C ASP A 299 44.72 -30.56 -5.07
N ASP A 300 44.35 -31.62 -5.79
CA ASP A 300 43.54 -31.49 -7.01
C ASP A 300 42.08 -31.12 -6.71
N GLU A 301 41.59 -30.04 -7.35
CA GLU A 301 40.22 -29.56 -7.19
C GLU A 301 39.22 -30.58 -7.76
N THR A 302 38.34 -31.11 -6.90
CA THR A 302 37.26 -32.01 -7.34
C THR A 302 36.09 -31.23 -7.92
N ILE A 303 35.65 -31.66 -9.10
CA ILE A 303 34.48 -31.15 -9.80
C ILE A 303 33.39 -32.23 -9.82
N CYS A 304 32.18 -31.84 -9.46
CA CYS A 304 30.99 -32.67 -9.60
C CYS A 304 30.23 -32.29 -10.87
N ILE A 305 30.17 -33.21 -11.83
CA ILE A 305 29.33 -33.11 -13.02
C ILE A 305 27.94 -33.63 -12.62
N CYS A 306 27.00 -32.71 -12.46
CA CYS A 306 25.66 -33.03 -11.99
C CYS A 306 24.73 -33.52 -13.10
N PRO A 307 23.78 -34.42 -12.80
CA PRO A 307 22.69 -34.76 -13.71
C PRO A 307 21.74 -33.57 -13.90
N ASP A 308 20.97 -33.57 -14.99
CA ASP A 308 20.11 -32.45 -15.47
C ASP A 308 19.15 -31.85 -14.43
N ASN A 309 18.82 -32.57 -13.35
CA ASN A 309 17.92 -32.12 -12.30
C ASN A 309 18.62 -31.67 -11.00
N TRP A 310 19.95 -31.70 -10.94
CA TRP A 310 20.74 -31.30 -9.77
C TRP A 310 21.84 -30.29 -10.13
N SER A 311 22.09 -29.36 -9.22
CA SER A 311 23.04 -28.26 -9.32
C SER A 311 23.79 -28.07 -8.01
N GLY A 312 24.67 -27.07 -8.01
CA GLY A 312 25.57 -26.76 -6.91
C GLY A 312 26.82 -27.65 -6.90
N PRO A 313 27.80 -27.31 -6.07
CA PRO A 313 29.15 -27.89 -6.09
C PRO A 313 29.18 -29.40 -5.77
N PHE A 314 28.12 -29.95 -5.19
CA PHE A 314 28.02 -31.37 -4.80
C PHE A 314 26.76 -32.06 -5.34
N CYS A 315 26.05 -31.44 -6.30
CA CYS A 315 24.80 -31.96 -6.86
C CYS A 315 23.71 -32.21 -5.80
N THR A 316 23.66 -31.35 -4.78
CA THR A 316 22.69 -31.45 -3.67
C THR A 316 21.54 -30.47 -3.79
N GLN A 317 21.61 -29.52 -4.72
CA GLN A 317 20.56 -28.53 -4.95
C GLN A 317 19.76 -28.94 -6.17
N PRO A 318 18.42 -28.88 -6.17
CA PRO A 318 17.67 -29.09 -7.40
C PRO A 318 17.92 -27.91 -8.35
N VAL A 319 18.09 -28.19 -9.64
CA VAL A 319 18.20 -27.13 -10.66
C VAL A 319 16.89 -26.33 -10.67
N ILE A 320 16.97 -25.04 -10.34
CA ILE A 320 15.87 -24.09 -10.57
C ILE A 320 16.14 -23.48 -11.94
N ASP A 321 15.78 -24.20 -12.99
CA ASP A 321 15.93 -23.71 -14.35
C ASP A 321 14.99 -22.54 -14.59
N CYS A 322 15.44 -21.63 -15.46
CA CYS A 322 14.56 -20.76 -16.22
C CYS A 322 13.72 -21.67 -17.18
N ILE A 323 12.77 -22.44 -16.61
CA ILE A 323 11.93 -23.47 -17.23
C ILE A 323 12.69 -24.75 -17.62
N SER A 324 12.32 -25.89 -17.01
CA SER A 324 12.42 -27.21 -17.67
C SER A 324 11.07 -27.92 -17.67
N GLU A 325 10.76 -28.59 -18.78
CA GLU A 325 9.45 -29.14 -19.18
C GLU A 325 8.99 -30.37 -18.38
N ASN A 326 9.29 -30.46 -17.08
CA ASN A 326 8.89 -31.61 -16.29
C ASN A 326 7.56 -31.34 -15.56
N GLU A 327 6.45 -31.79 -16.15
CA GLU A 327 5.07 -31.59 -15.67
C GLU A 327 4.84 -32.01 -14.20
N LYS A 328 5.66 -32.94 -13.68
CA LYS A 328 5.51 -33.47 -12.32
C LYS A 328 5.80 -32.42 -11.22
N TYR A 329 6.55 -31.37 -11.51
CA TYR A 329 6.90 -30.31 -10.54
C TYR A 329 6.11 -29.00 -10.71
N ARG A 330 5.21 -28.91 -11.71
CA ARG A 330 4.47 -27.68 -12.04
C ARG A 330 3.56 -27.16 -10.92
N LEU A 331 2.98 -28.04 -10.09
CA LEU A 331 1.98 -27.62 -9.10
C LEU A 331 2.57 -27.02 -7.81
N SER A 332 3.83 -27.28 -7.47
CA SER A 332 4.45 -26.72 -6.24
C SER A 332 5.28 -25.46 -6.49
N THR A 333 5.72 -25.22 -7.74
CA THR A 333 6.62 -24.10 -8.11
C THR A 333 5.93 -22.95 -8.85
N MET A 334 4.64 -23.05 -9.18
CA MET A 334 3.88 -22.01 -9.89
C MET A 334 3.84 -20.65 -9.17
N ARG A 335 4.03 -20.62 -7.83
CA ARG A 335 4.08 -19.36 -7.06
C ARG A 335 5.46 -18.72 -7.01
N LEU A 336 6.55 -19.46 -7.27
CA LEU A 336 7.93 -18.95 -7.21
C LEU A 336 8.52 -18.58 -8.57
N THR A 337 8.07 -19.21 -9.66
CA THR A 337 8.71 -19.07 -10.99
C THR A 337 8.28 -17.83 -11.76
N ASN A 338 7.12 -17.22 -11.44
CA ASN A 338 6.66 -16.00 -12.11
C ASN A 338 7.27 -14.70 -11.52
N ARG A 339 8.34 -14.79 -10.71
CA ARG A 339 8.88 -13.64 -9.95
C ARG A 339 10.41 -13.57 -9.87
N PHE A 340 11.16 -14.44 -10.54
CA PHE A 340 12.63 -14.33 -10.44
C PHE A 340 13.12 -13.07 -11.15
N CYS A 341 12.73 -12.86 -12.41
CA CYS A 341 12.99 -11.62 -13.13
C CYS A 341 11.70 -10.80 -13.26
N LEU A 342 11.73 -9.58 -12.75
CA LEU A 342 10.60 -8.66 -12.73
C LEU A 342 10.58 -7.80 -14.00
N ASN A 343 9.44 -7.13 -14.22
CA ASN A 343 9.31 -6.07 -15.24
C ASN A 343 9.74 -6.47 -16.66
N GLY A 344 9.47 -7.72 -17.05
CA GLY A 344 9.85 -8.24 -18.38
C GLY A 344 11.32 -8.64 -18.50
N GLY A 345 12.04 -8.75 -17.38
CA GLY A 345 13.40 -9.29 -17.34
C GLY A 345 13.44 -10.75 -17.79
N VAL A 346 14.46 -11.08 -18.59
CA VAL A 346 14.69 -12.44 -19.09
C VAL A 346 15.69 -13.14 -18.19
N CYS A 347 15.30 -14.28 -17.64
CA CYS A 347 16.18 -15.15 -16.85
C CYS A 347 17.21 -15.81 -17.78
N ILE A 348 18.50 -15.58 -17.52
CA ILE A 348 19.63 -16.13 -18.28
C ILE A 348 20.61 -16.82 -17.34
N ILE A 349 21.27 -17.86 -17.82
CA ILE A 349 22.32 -18.59 -17.10
C ILE A 349 23.65 -18.25 -17.76
N HIS A 350 24.63 -17.77 -16.99
CA HIS A 350 25.96 -17.46 -17.53
C HIS A 350 26.81 -18.72 -17.61
N PRO A 351 27.54 -18.97 -18.72
CA PRO A 351 28.29 -20.21 -18.95
C PRO A 351 29.50 -20.43 -18.02
N GLY A 352 29.78 -19.52 -17.08
CA GLY A 352 30.87 -19.65 -16.09
C GLY A 352 30.42 -19.63 -14.62
N ASN A 353 29.12 -19.48 -14.34
CA ASN A 353 28.58 -19.63 -13.00
C ASN A 353 27.11 -20.06 -13.15
N SER A 354 26.77 -21.24 -12.63
CA SER A 354 25.44 -21.87 -12.67
C SER A 354 24.35 -21.09 -11.92
N SER A 355 24.57 -19.82 -11.63
CA SER A 355 23.63 -18.91 -10.97
C SER A 355 22.73 -18.21 -12.01
N PRO A 356 21.39 -18.32 -11.90
CA PRO A 356 20.47 -17.59 -12.78
C PRO A 356 20.56 -16.08 -12.52
N ARG A 357 20.58 -15.29 -13.59
CA ARG A 357 20.62 -13.82 -13.56
C ARG A 357 19.53 -13.24 -14.45
N CYS A 358 19.02 -12.07 -14.11
CA CYS A 358 18.09 -11.35 -14.97
C CYS A 358 18.81 -10.41 -15.94
N SER A 359 18.46 -10.54 -17.23
CA SER A 359 18.74 -9.54 -18.26
C SER A 359 17.57 -8.57 -18.31
N CYS A 360 17.81 -7.32 -17.93
CA CYS A 360 16.75 -6.32 -17.74
C CYS A 360 16.47 -5.51 -19.01
N PRO A 361 15.20 -5.16 -19.28
CA PRO A 361 14.86 -4.22 -20.34
C PRO A 361 15.51 -2.86 -20.11
N PRO A 362 15.65 -2.00 -21.14
CA PRO A 362 16.40 -0.75 -21.06
C PRO A 362 15.96 0.18 -19.92
N GLU A 363 14.68 0.19 -19.58
CA GLU A 363 14.07 1.02 -18.53
C GLU A 363 14.26 0.47 -17.11
N TRP A 364 14.81 -0.73 -16.96
CA TRP A 364 14.92 -1.44 -15.68
C TRP A 364 16.37 -1.83 -15.38
N ASP A 365 16.68 -1.94 -14.10
CA ASP A 365 17.97 -2.33 -13.55
C ASP A 365 17.77 -3.12 -12.26
N GLY A 366 18.87 -3.57 -11.65
CA GLY A 366 18.84 -4.38 -10.44
C GLY A 366 19.01 -5.86 -10.74
N TYR A 367 19.24 -6.66 -9.69
CA TYR A 367 19.56 -8.07 -9.85
C TYR A 367 18.36 -8.88 -10.38
N PHE A 368 17.14 -8.42 -10.07
CA PHE A 368 15.87 -8.98 -10.51
C PHE A 368 15.09 -8.04 -11.44
N CYS A 369 15.71 -7.00 -12.00
CA CYS A 369 15.06 -5.95 -12.80
C CYS A 369 14.01 -5.13 -12.04
N GLU A 370 14.21 -4.94 -10.75
CA GLU A 370 13.29 -4.27 -9.83
C GLU A 370 13.41 -2.73 -9.82
N LEU A 371 14.51 -2.17 -10.34
CA LEU A 371 14.81 -0.74 -10.27
C LEU A 371 14.39 -0.06 -11.57
N ASN A 372 13.49 0.92 -11.51
CA ASN A 372 13.08 1.69 -12.68
C ASN A 372 14.06 2.86 -12.93
N LYS A 373 14.67 2.93 -14.12
CA LYS A 373 15.60 4.00 -14.51
C LYS A 373 14.91 5.35 -14.79
N SER A 374 13.60 5.36 -15.02
CA SER A 374 12.83 6.55 -15.42
C SER A 374 12.42 7.51 -14.28
N TRP A 375 12.57 7.10 -13.02
CA TRP A 375 12.04 7.85 -11.85
C TRP A 375 12.70 9.22 -11.63
N SER A 376 13.84 9.49 -12.26
CA SER A 376 14.53 10.79 -12.24
C SER A 376 14.22 11.69 -13.45
N ALA A 377 13.78 11.13 -14.58
CA ALA A 377 13.58 11.90 -15.83
C ALA A 377 12.10 12.18 -16.14
N GLY A 378 11.19 11.22 -15.95
CA GLY A 378 9.80 11.31 -16.41
C GLY A 378 8.95 12.38 -15.70
N ARG A 379 9.25 12.68 -14.43
CA ARG A 379 8.51 13.68 -13.65
C ARG A 379 8.75 15.11 -14.14
N MET A 380 9.94 15.39 -14.70
CA MET A 380 10.28 16.71 -15.24
C MET A 380 9.61 16.98 -16.59
N PHE A 381 9.53 15.97 -17.46
CA PHE A 381 8.91 16.11 -18.79
C PHE A 381 7.39 16.23 -18.73
N GLY A 382 6.71 15.47 -17.85
CA GLY A 382 5.25 15.53 -17.71
C GLY A 382 4.74 16.87 -17.17
N ILE A 383 5.45 17.47 -16.21
CA ILE A 383 5.12 18.79 -15.65
C ILE A 383 5.36 19.89 -16.70
N ALA A 384 6.47 19.83 -17.42
CA ALA A 384 6.79 20.81 -18.48
C ALA A 384 5.76 20.77 -19.62
N PHE A 385 5.37 19.58 -20.09
CA PHE A 385 4.41 19.45 -21.19
C PHE A 385 3.01 19.95 -20.79
N SER A 386 2.59 19.67 -19.54
CA SER A 386 1.31 20.13 -19.01
C SER A 386 1.24 21.66 -18.89
N ILE A 387 2.33 22.29 -18.44
CA ILE A 387 2.42 23.75 -18.34
C ILE A 387 2.39 24.39 -19.74
N ILE A 388 3.12 23.84 -20.71
CA ILE A 388 3.16 24.36 -22.09
C ILE A 388 1.78 24.26 -22.74
N PHE A 389 1.06 23.15 -22.54
CA PHE A 389 -0.28 22.96 -23.10
C PHE A 389 -1.32 23.94 -22.52
N VAL A 390 -1.26 24.20 -21.20
CA VAL A 390 -2.15 25.18 -20.56
C VAL A 390 -1.87 26.60 -21.06
N ILE A 391 -0.58 26.98 -21.22
CA ILE A 391 -0.20 28.29 -21.78
C ILE A 391 -0.73 28.44 -23.21
N PHE A 392 -0.59 27.40 -24.05
CA PHE A 392 -1.10 27.42 -25.42
C PHE A 392 -2.62 27.63 -25.48
N LEU A 393 -3.38 26.94 -24.62
CA LEU A 393 -4.84 27.11 -24.54
C LEU A 393 -5.24 28.53 -24.10
N ILE A 394 -4.54 29.11 -23.13
CA ILE A 394 -4.80 30.49 -22.68
C ILE A 394 -4.56 31.49 -23.82
N LEU A 395 -3.48 31.31 -24.59
CA LEU A 395 -3.16 32.19 -25.72
C LEU A 395 -4.20 32.08 -26.84
N VAL A 396 -4.64 30.87 -27.19
CA VAL A 396 -5.67 30.66 -28.21
C VAL A 396 -6.99 31.29 -27.78
N ILE A 397 -7.42 31.07 -26.53
CA ILE A 397 -8.66 31.67 -26.00
C ILE A 397 -8.55 33.19 -25.95
N GLY A 398 -7.43 33.74 -25.48
CA GLY A 398 -7.17 35.17 -25.46
C GLY A 398 -7.24 35.80 -26.85
N PHE A 399 -6.69 35.14 -27.87
CA PHE A 399 -6.77 35.58 -29.27
C PHE A 399 -8.21 35.62 -29.79
N PHE A 400 -9.03 34.60 -29.49
CA PHE A 400 -10.45 34.59 -29.87
C PHE A 400 -11.25 35.67 -29.15
N VAL A 401 -10.99 35.93 -27.87
CA VAL A 401 -11.63 37.03 -27.11
C VAL A 401 -11.24 38.38 -27.70
N TRP A 402 -9.97 38.58 -28.04
CA TRP A 402 -9.48 39.79 -28.67
C TRP A 402 -10.11 40.02 -30.05
N LEU A 403 -10.23 38.99 -30.88
CA LEU A 403 -10.93 39.07 -32.17
C LEU A 403 -12.40 39.45 -32.00
N CYS A 404 -13.11 38.88 -31.02
CA CYS A 404 -14.49 39.28 -30.72
C CYS A 404 -14.56 40.75 -30.24
N TYR A 405 -13.60 41.23 -29.44
CA TYR A 405 -13.54 42.63 -29.00
C TYR A 405 -13.31 43.59 -30.17
N MET A 406 -12.33 43.30 -31.03
CA MET A 406 -12.03 44.12 -32.21
C MET A 406 -13.17 44.12 -33.24
N SER A 407 -13.98 43.06 -33.29
CA SER A 407 -15.18 43.01 -34.15
C SER A 407 -16.40 43.77 -33.59
N SER A 408 -16.32 44.22 -32.33
CA SER A 408 -17.37 44.97 -31.62
C SER A 408 -17.11 46.48 -31.54
N ILE A 409 -15.94 46.93 -32.01
CA ILE A 409 -15.59 48.32 -32.34
C ILE A 409 -15.87 48.50 -33.84
#